data_AF-A0ABD2MPG6-F1
#
_entry.id   AF-A0ABD2MPG6-F1
#
_cell.length_a   1.000
_cell.length_b   1.000
_cell.length_c   1.000
_cell.angle_alpha   90.00
_cell.angle_beta   90.00
_cell.angle_gamma   90.00
#
_symmetry.space_group_name_H-M   'P 1'
#
loop_
_entity.id
_entity.type
_entity.pdbx_description
1 polymer ?
#
loop_
_entity_poly.entity_id
_entity_poly.type
_entity_poly.pdbx_seq_one_letter_code
_entity_poly.pdbx_strand_id
1 'polypeptide(L)'
;MCKCPDGDRVMMEELFEKIKSRDRAYKDFKNCYDRKNKWQIFKQLRNSVVNLLKSKKNLNHFNKIDRFKNNSEVMWKTLKKLINFGDDFSPSCISYEIGTEKTVLRDNFLIAENFNK
;
A
#
# COMPACT_ATOMS: atom_id res chain seq x y z
N MET A 1 24.32 14.58 -10.13
CA MET A 1 23.41 13.76 -10.96
C MET A 1 22.88 12.61 -10.10
N CYS A 2 21.62 12.68 -9.65
CA CYS A 2 20.99 11.56 -8.95
C CYS A 2 20.63 10.49 -9.96
N LYS A 3 21.28 9.32 -9.91
CA LYS A 3 20.88 8.15 -10.66
C LYS A 3 19.56 7.65 -10.09
N CYS A 4 18.47 7.73 -10.85
CA CYS A 4 17.28 6.94 -10.57
C CYS A 4 17.69 5.46 -10.72
N PRO A 5 17.40 4.58 -9.75
CA PRO A 5 17.79 3.18 -9.84
C PRO A 5 17.07 2.53 -11.03
N ASP A 6 17.83 1.87 -11.90
CA ASP A 6 17.38 1.33 -13.20
C ASP A 6 16.14 0.41 -13.10
N GLY A 7 15.90 -0.19 -11.93
CA GLY A 7 14.71 -1.01 -11.66
C GLY A 7 13.37 -0.26 -11.69
N ASP A 8 13.34 1.02 -11.33
CA ASP A 8 12.09 1.81 -11.36
C ASP A 8 11.63 2.12 -12.79
N ARG A 9 12.59 2.27 -13.71
CA ARG A 9 12.33 2.59 -15.13
C ARG A 9 11.78 1.37 -15.88
N VAL A 10 12.45 0.22 -15.76
CA VAL A 10 12.01 -1.04 -16.37
C VAL A 10 10.63 -1.46 -15.85
N MET A 11 10.36 -1.27 -14.55
CA MET A 11 9.04 -1.55 -14.00
C MET A 11 7.96 -0.59 -14.51
N MET A 12 8.26 0.70 -14.70
CA MET A 12 7.28 1.66 -15.25
C MET A 12 6.89 1.31 -16.68
N GLU A 13 7.84 0.82 -17.48
CA GLU A 13 7.60 0.35 -18.86
C GLU A 13 6.63 -0.85 -18.88
N GLU A 14 6.81 -1.84 -18.01
CA GLU A 14 5.91 -3.00 -17.91
C GLU A 14 4.46 -2.60 -17.59
N LEU A 15 4.28 -1.68 -16.63
CA LEU A 15 2.96 -1.17 -16.26
C LEU A 15 2.32 -0.41 -17.43
N PHE A 16 3.10 0.37 -18.16
CA PHE A 16 2.62 1.14 -19.30
C PHE A 16 2.15 0.22 -20.44
N GLU A 17 2.89 -0.85 -20.73
CA GLU A 17 2.49 -1.83 -21.74
C GLU A 17 1.22 -2.60 -21.34
N LYS A 18 1.06 -2.95 -20.06
CA LYS A 18 -0.19 -3.55 -19.57
C LYS A 18 -1.38 -2.60 -19.65
N ILE A 19 -1.18 -1.31 -19.36
CA ILE A 19 -2.22 -0.27 -19.51
C ILE A 19 -2.62 -0.13 -20.98
N LYS A 20 -1.65 -0.03 -21.90
CA LYS A 20 -1.92 0.01 -23.34
C LYS A 20 -2.74 -1.19 -23.80
N SER A 21 -2.37 -2.38 -23.34
CA SER A 21 -3.04 -3.64 -23.69
C SER A 21 -4.49 -3.66 -23.20
N ARG A 22 -4.73 -3.22 -21.95
CA ARG A 22 -6.08 -3.03 -21.40
C ARG A 22 -6.90 -2.06 -22.26
N ASP A 23 -6.32 -0.93 -22.64
CA ASP A 23 -7.04 0.12 -23.38
C ASP A 23 -7.36 -0.31 -24.81
N ARG A 24 -6.45 -1.04 -25.46
CA ARG A 24 -6.73 -1.70 -26.74
C ARG A 24 -7.89 -2.70 -26.61
N ALA A 25 -7.85 -3.57 -25.59
CA ALA A 25 -8.93 -4.53 -25.37
C ALA A 25 -10.30 -3.87 -25.10
N TYR A 26 -10.31 -2.71 -24.44
CA TYR A 26 -11.54 -1.93 -24.26
C TYR A 26 -12.07 -1.34 -25.58
N LYS A 27 -11.18 -0.81 -26.43
CA LYS A 27 -11.54 -0.33 -27.76
C LYS A 27 -12.08 -1.46 -28.63
N ASP A 28 -11.42 -2.61 -28.62
CA ASP A 28 -11.85 -3.81 -29.35
C ASP A 28 -13.22 -4.28 -28.88
N PHE A 29 -13.46 -4.31 -27.56
CA PHE A 29 -14.77 -4.64 -27.00
C PHE A 29 -15.87 -3.70 -27.50
N LYS A 30 -15.61 -2.38 -27.58
CA LYS A 30 -16.62 -1.42 -28.07
C LYS A 30 -16.97 -1.62 -29.55
N ASN A 31 -16.01 -2.08 -30.35
CA ASN A 31 -16.12 -2.14 -31.81
C ASN A 31 -16.48 -3.54 -32.36
N CYS A 32 -16.56 -4.58 -31.51
CA CYS A 32 -16.83 -5.96 -31.93
C CYS A 32 -18.30 -6.39 -31.71
N TYR A 33 -18.75 -7.33 -32.54
CA TYR A 33 -20.04 -8.02 -32.39
C TYR A 33 -20.00 -9.08 -31.26
N ASP A 34 -18.86 -9.78 -31.09
CA ASP A 34 -18.62 -10.70 -29.97
C ASP A 34 -18.26 -9.95 -28.68
N ARG A 35 -19.26 -9.32 -28.08
CA ARG A 35 -19.09 -8.51 -26.87
C ARG A 35 -18.74 -9.33 -25.62
N LYS A 36 -19.22 -10.57 -25.51
CA LYS A 36 -19.08 -11.36 -24.27
C LYS A 36 -17.64 -11.81 -24.04
N ASN A 37 -16.98 -12.34 -25.07
CA ASN A 37 -15.59 -12.79 -24.96
C ASN A 37 -14.64 -11.60 -24.82
N LYS A 38 -14.83 -10.53 -25.61
CA LYS A 38 -14.00 -9.32 -25.54
C LYS A 38 -14.12 -8.60 -24.18
N TRP A 39 -15.32 -8.59 -23.59
CA TRP A 39 -15.51 -8.09 -22.23
C TRP A 39 -14.73 -8.90 -21.19
N GLN A 40 -14.72 -10.22 -21.31
CA GLN A 40 -13.97 -11.09 -20.40
C GLN A 40 -12.47 -10.83 -20.48
N ILE A 41 -11.93 -10.67 -21.70
CA ILE A 41 -10.52 -10.32 -21.94
C ILE A 41 -10.18 -8.97 -21.32
N PHE A 42 -11.02 -7.94 -21.53
CA PHE A 42 -10.82 -6.63 -20.92
C PHE A 42 -10.78 -6.71 -19.38
N LYS A 43 -11.71 -7.45 -18.76
CA LYS A 43 -11.72 -7.62 -17.29
C LYS A 43 -10.44 -8.28 -16.77
N GLN A 44 -9.96 -9.32 -17.45
CA GLN A 44 -8.70 -9.98 -17.08
C GLN A 44 -7.52 -9.00 -17.13
N LEU A 45 -7.41 -8.23 -18.21
CA LEU A 45 -6.34 -7.22 -18.36
C LEU A 45 -6.46 -6.08 -17.35
N ARG A 46 -7.69 -5.59 -17.08
CA ARG A 46 -7.94 -4.60 -16.03
C ARG A 46 -7.48 -5.11 -14.67
N ASN A 47 -7.85 -6.33 -14.30
CA ASN A 47 -7.47 -6.91 -13.01
C ASN A 47 -5.95 -7.09 -12.91
N SER A 48 -5.29 -7.52 -13.99
CA SER A 48 -3.83 -7.62 -14.04
C SER A 48 -3.16 -6.26 -13.77
N VAL A 49 -3.63 -5.18 -14.41
CA VAL A 49 -3.13 -3.81 -14.17
C VAL A 49 -3.35 -3.38 -12.72
N VAL A 50 -4.55 -3.60 -12.19
CA VAL A 50 -4.88 -3.22 -10.80
C VAL A 50 -4.00 -3.97 -9.79
N ASN A 51 -3.80 -5.27 -9.98
CA ASN A 51 -2.96 -6.09 -9.10
C ASN A 51 -1.50 -5.61 -9.13
N LEU A 52 -0.98 -5.28 -10.32
CA LEU A 52 0.38 -4.73 -10.44
C LEU A 52 0.50 -3.38 -9.72
N LEU A 53 -0.47 -2.48 -9.89
CA LEU A 53 -0.48 -1.19 -9.18
C LEU A 53 -0.53 -1.36 -7.66
N LYS A 54 -1.36 -2.28 -7.16
CA LYS A 54 -1.44 -2.61 -5.72
C LYS A 54 -0.11 -3.13 -5.19
N SER A 55 0.50 -4.10 -5.88
CA SER A 55 1.80 -4.65 -5.52
C SER A 55 2.88 -3.56 -5.45
N LYS A 56 2.95 -2.68 -6.46
CA LYS A 56 3.89 -1.55 -6.48
C LYS A 56 3.67 -0.55 -5.36
N LYS A 57 2.40 -0.23 -5.06
CA LYS A 57 2.07 0.66 -3.95
C LYS A 57 2.58 0.07 -2.63
N ASN A 58 2.36 -1.23 -2.41
CA ASN A 58 2.85 -1.92 -1.22
C ASN A 58 4.38 -1.92 -1.15
N LEU A 59 5.07 -2.27 -2.24
CA LEU A 59 6.53 -2.25 -2.29
C LEU A 59 7.10 -0.86 -1.98
N ASN A 60 6.50 0.21 -2.52
CA ASN A 60 6.91 1.58 -2.21
C ASN A 60 6.73 1.91 -0.72
N HIS A 61 5.65 1.44 -0.09
CA HIS A 61 5.45 1.61 1.34
C HIS A 61 6.49 0.84 2.16
N PHE A 62 6.84 -0.40 1.79
CA PHE A 62 7.91 -1.17 2.44
C PHE A 62 9.28 -0.48 2.28
N ASN A 63 9.63 -0.05 1.07
CA ASN A 63 10.88 0.68 0.82
C ASN A 63 10.96 1.98 1.63
N LYS A 64 9.82 2.66 1.84
CA LYS A 64 9.75 3.85 2.70
C LYS A 64 9.97 3.50 4.17
N ILE A 65 9.43 2.40 4.66
CA ILE A 65 9.67 1.94 6.03
C ILE A 65 11.16 1.69 6.24
N ASP A 66 11.80 0.93 5.33
CA ASP A 66 13.23 0.63 5.42
C ASP A 66 14.09 1.90 5.35
N ARG A 67 13.72 2.84 4.47
CA ARG A 67 14.40 4.13 4.33
C ARG A 67 14.28 5.01 5.58
N PHE A 68 13.14 4.97 6.27
CA PHE A 68 12.86 5.79 7.45
C PHE A 68 12.97 5.02 8.77
N LYS A 69 13.66 3.87 8.80
CA LYS A 69 13.84 3.06 10.01
C LYS A 69 14.42 3.82 11.21
N ASN A 70 15.24 4.85 10.95
CA ASN A 70 15.85 5.70 11.98
C ASN A 70 14.99 6.95 12.32
N ASN A 71 13.85 7.13 11.65
CA ASN A 71 12.89 8.22 11.90
C ASN A 71 11.52 7.60 12.20
N SER A 72 11.28 7.37 13.49
CA SER A 72 10.09 6.68 14.00
C SER A 72 8.77 7.36 13.59
N GLU A 73 8.73 8.69 13.53
CA GLU A 73 7.52 9.44 13.15
C GLU A 73 7.10 9.16 11.69
N VAL A 74 8.05 9.23 10.75
CA VAL A 74 7.77 9.01 9.32
C VAL A 74 7.52 7.54 9.02
N MET A 75 8.23 6.64 9.71
CA MET A 75 8.00 5.19 9.64
C MET A 75 6.58 4.84 10.07
N TRP A 76 6.13 5.35 11.23
CA TRP A 76 4.79 5.08 11.77
C TRP A 76 3.67 5.60 10.86
N LYS A 77 3.84 6.79 10.27
CA LYS A 77 2.91 7.32 9.25
C LYS A 77 2.82 6.42 8.01
N THR A 78 3.90 5.73 7.66
CA THR A 78 3.94 4.82 6.50
C THR A 78 3.30 3.47 6.84
N LEU A 79 3.56 2.93 8.03
CA LEU A 79 2.93 1.71 8.54
C LEU A 79 1.40 1.84 8.61
N LYS A 80 0.89 2.98 9.12
CA LYS A 80 -0.56 3.24 9.15
C LYS A 80 -1.23 3.25 7.78
N LYS A 81 -0.48 3.45 6.69
CA LYS A 81 -1.03 3.37 5.31
C LYS A 81 -1.09 1.94 4.77
N LEU A 82 -0.34 1.02 5.38
CA LEU A 82 -0.34 -0.41 5.04
C LEU A 82 -1.40 -1.18 5.82
N ILE A 83 -1.67 -0.77 7.06
CA ILE A 83 -2.75 -1.32 7.87
C ILE A 83 -4.07 -0.78 7.31
N ASN A 84 -4.77 -1.62 6.53
CA ASN A 84 -6.11 -1.33 6.03
C ASN A 84 -7.05 -1.15 7.23
N PHE A 85 -7.38 0.10 7.59
CA PHE A 85 -8.50 0.38 8.50
C PHE A 85 -9.80 -0.02 7.79
N GLY A 86 -10.20 -1.30 7.92
CA GLY A 86 -11.41 -1.84 7.28
C GLY A 86 -11.40 -3.33 6.92
N ASP A 87 -10.30 -4.06 7.07
CA ASP A 87 -10.33 -5.54 7.01
C ASP A 87 -10.62 -6.10 8.42
N ASP A 88 -11.39 -7.20 8.53
CA ASP A 88 -11.76 -7.86 9.80
C ASP A 88 -10.56 -8.34 10.66
N PHE A 89 -9.35 -8.24 10.11
CA PHE A 89 -8.07 -8.54 10.75
C PHE A 89 -7.31 -7.30 11.25
N SER A 90 -7.82 -6.10 11.00
CA SER A 90 -7.29 -4.91 11.68
C SER A 90 -7.62 -5.02 13.16
N PRO A 91 -6.63 -4.96 14.07
CA PRO A 91 -6.91 -5.02 15.49
C PRO A 91 -7.84 -3.87 15.87
N SER A 92 -9.09 -4.19 16.19
CA SER A 92 -10.08 -3.23 16.71
C SER A 92 -9.64 -2.61 18.03
N CYS A 93 -8.59 -3.16 18.65
CA CYS A 93 -8.03 -2.77 19.93
C CYS A 93 -6.96 -1.67 19.88
N ILE A 94 -6.64 -1.07 18.72
CA ILE A 94 -5.98 0.24 18.74
C ILE A 94 -7.08 1.31 18.82
N SER A 95 -7.86 1.26 19.89
CA SER A 95 -8.47 2.47 20.41
C SER A 95 -7.32 3.30 20.97
N TYR A 96 -6.98 4.40 20.31
CA TYR A 96 -6.41 5.51 21.05
C TYR A 96 -7.56 6.06 21.90
N GLU A 97 -7.86 5.39 23.01
CA GLU A 97 -8.44 6.10 24.13
C GLU A 97 -7.49 7.26 24.37
N ILE A 98 -8.00 8.48 24.17
CA ILE A 98 -7.31 9.68 24.62
C ILE A 98 -7.27 9.51 26.13
N GLY A 99 -6.21 8.85 26.61
CA GLY A 99 -6.00 8.62 28.02
C GLY A 99 -6.02 9.98 28.68
N THR A 100 -6.98 10.21 29.55
CA THR A 100 -6.94 11.40 30.40
C THR A 100 -5.59 11.44 31.11
N GLU A 101 -5.03 12.63 31.32
CA GLU A 101 -3.68 12.89 31.83
C GLU A 101 -3.26 11.99 33.02
N LYS A 102 -4.22 11.60 33.87
CA LYS A 102 -4.04 10.68 35.00
C LYS A 102 -3.59 9.27 34.61
N THR A 103 -4.05 8.73 33.48
CA THR A 103 -3.75 7.36 33.06
C THR A 103 -2.32 7.26 32.53
N VAL A 104 -1.87 8.27 31.77
CA VAL A 104 -0.52 8.36 31.23
C VAL A 104 0.54 8.50 32.34
N LEU A 105 0.22 9.23 33.41
CA LEU A 105 1.11 9.36 34.57
C LEU A 105 1.31 8.02 35.31
N ARG A 106 0.26 7.20 35.41
CA ARG A 106 0.33 5.89 36.09
C ARG A 106 1.22 4.90 35.34
N ASP A 107 1.10 4.87 34.02
CA ASP A 107 1.88 3.97 33.17
C ASP A 107 3.36 4.37 33.15
N ASN A 108 3.66 5.66 33.07
CA ASN A 108 5.04 6.15 33.16
C ASN A 108 5.70 5.79 34.50
N PHE A 109 4.95 5.84 35.60
CA PHE A 109 5.46 5.48 36.93
C PHE A 109 5.75 3.97 37.04
N LEU A 110 4.83 3.13 36.57
CA LEU A 110 5.02 1.67 36.54
C LEU A 110 6.17 1.24 35.63
N ILE A 111 6.37 1.93 34.50
CA ILE A 111 7.51 1.70 33.61
C ILE A 111 8.81 2.08 34.33
N ALA A 112 8.86 3.24 34.99
CA ALA A 112 10.04 3.70 35.72
C ALA A 112 10.44 2.78 36.89
N GLU A 113 9.46 2.25 37.64
CA GLU A 113 9.73 1.31 38.74
C GLU A 113 10.28 -0.03 38.26
N ASN A 114 9.85 -0.50 37.09
CA ASN A 114 10.31 -1.78 36.54
C ASN A 114 11.58 -1.66 35.70
N PHE A 115 12.03 -0.45 35.37
CA PHE A 115 13.24 -0.24 34.57
C PHE A 115 14.54 -0.28 35.40
N ASN A 116 14.44 -0.12 36.73
CA ASN A 116 15.58 -0.11 37.66
C ASN A 116 15.65 -1.38 38.54
N LYS A 117 14.93 -2.44 38.15
CA LYS A 117 15.11 -3.81 38.68
C LYS A 117 15.88 -4.64 37.66
#